data_AF-A0A8B8REX1-F1
#
_entry.id   AF-A0A8B8REX1-F1
#
_cell.length_a   1.000
_cell.length_b   1.000
_cell.length_c   1.000
_cell.angle_alpha   90.00
_cell.angle_beta   90.00
_cell.angle_gamma   90.00
#
_symmetry.space_group_name_H-M   'P 1'
#
loop_
_entity.id
_entity.type
_entity.pdbx_description
1 polymer ?
#
loop_
_entity_poly.entity_id
_entity_poly.type
_entity_poly.pdbx_seq_one_letter_code
_entity_poly.pdbx_strand_id
1 'polypeptide(L)'
;MRPDRPVMAAPEESLRKRKAEAAGPVHGSPPGPGRDPAGCPARLRAGTFWLTRIVLLRALAFVYCVAFLVALHQNKQLIGDRGLLPCSTYLRSVQRHFRGQVSWDAVSYAPTILWLLDWSHMDSNLDALALLGLGISSFILVFGCANMILMAALWVLYMSLVNVGQIWYSFGWESQLLETGFLGIFLCPLWTLSPLPRGTPTSRIVLWGFRWLIFRIMLGAGLIKIRGDRCWRDLTCMDFHYETQPVPNPMAYFLHRSPWWFHHFETFSNHFLELVVPFFVFLGRRMCVLHGALQILFQVVLIISGNLSFLNWLTIVPSLACFDDATLGFLFPAGPGGLKDRVLKMQEEETREPQAPLTCGRMARRTANLALGVLITWLSIPVVVNLLSPQQVMNSSFNPLRIVNTYGAFGSITKERTEVILQGTASSNASSPDAEWEDYEFKCKPGNLRRRPCLISPYHYRLDWLMWFAAFQMSG
;
A
#
# COMPACT_ATOMS: atom_id res chain seq x y z
N MET A 1 17.61 72.18 -51.49
CA MET A 1 18.37 72.41 -50.24
C MET A 1 19.40 71.30 -50.09
N ARG A 2 20.63 71.59 -50.54
CA ARG A 2 21.90 70.98 -50.12
C ARG A 2 22.42 71.83 -48.92
N PRO A 3 23.63 71.62 -48.32
CA PRO A 3 24.64 70.55 -48.50
C PRO A 3 25.29 70.08 -47.16
N ASP A 4 25.91 68.90 -47.04
CA ASP A 4 27.35 68.53 -47.15
C ASP A 4 28.01 68.12 -45.80
N ARG A 5 28.54 66.86 -45.79
CA ARG A 5 29.88 66.32 -45.37
C ARG A 5 30.80 67.17 -44.46
N PRO A 6 31.83 66.60 -43.74
CA PRO A 6 32.74 65.56 -44.26
C PRO A 6 33.41 64.56 -43.27
N VAL A 7 34.16 63.66 -43.90
CA VAL A 7 35.21 62.74 -43.42
C VAL A 7 36.49 63.50 -43.02
N MET A 8 37.19 63.03 -41.97
CA MET A 8 38.61 63.25 -41.60
C MET A 8 38.99 62.06 -40.67
N ALA A 9 40.18 61.49 -40.57
CA ALA A 9 41.40 61.34 -41.37
C ALA A 9 42.23 60.23 -40.66
N ALA A 10 43.12 59.55 -41.40
CA ALA A 10 44.12 58.55 -40.93
C ALA A 10 45.24 59.18 -40.03
N PRO A 11 46.43 58.59 -39.78
CA PRO A 11 47.00 57.23 -39.99
C PRO A 11 47.68 56.71 -38.67
N GLU A 12 48.35 55.57 -38.51
CA GLU A 12 49.65 55.08 -39.03
C GLU A 12 49.82 53.64 -38.48
N GLU A 13 50.10 52.65 -39.33
CA GLU A 13 51.41 51.97 -39.43
C GLU A 13 51.90 51.30 -38.11
N SER A 14 52.37 50.06 -38.07
CA SER A 14 52.84 49.16 -39.12
C SER A 14 53.06 47.74 -38.56
N LEU A 15 52.96 46.76 -39.47
CA LEU A 15 53.75 45.50 -39.54
C LEU A 15 53.66 44.51 -38.34
N ARG A 16 52.83 43.48 -38.37
CA ARG A 16 52.97 42.23 -39.16
C ARG A 16 54.31 41.48 -38.91
N LYS A 17 54.29 40.40 -38.11
CA LYS A 17 54.58 39.02 -38.57
C LYS A 17 54.58 37.97 -37.45
N ARG A 18 53.94 36.84 -37.77
CA ARG A 18 54.08 35.51 -37.16
C ARG A 18 55.47 34.91 -37.43
N LYS A 19 56.02 34.16 -36.46
CA LYS A 19 56.62 32.80 -36.60
C LYS A 19 57.12 32.36 -35.21
N ALA A 20 56.59 31.27 -34.65
CA ALA A 20 57.03 29.88 -34.79
C ALA A 20 58.19 29.51 -33.84
N GLU A 21 57.84 28.66 -32.87
CA GLU A 21 58.61 27.61 -32.16
C GLU A 21 60.14 27.68 -32.08
N ALA A 22 60.65 27.61 -30.84
CA ALA A 22 61.78 26.75 -30.45
C ALA A 22 61.80 26.55 -28.92
N ALA A 23 62.13 25.32 -28.49
CA ALA A 23 61.92 24.76 -27.16
C ALA A 23 63.07 24.99 -26.14
N GLY A 24 62.75 24.85 -24.84
CA GLY A 24 63.70 24.68 -23.72
C GLY A 24 62.98 24.63 -22.36
N PRO A 25 63.45 23.84 -21.36
CA PRO A 25 62.56 23.03 -20.52
C PRO A 25 62.29 23.64 -19.13
N VAL A 26 61.08 23.47 -18.60
CA VAL A 26 60.81 23.63 -17.17
C VAL A 26 59.98 22.45 -16.68
N HIS A 27 60.58 21.69 -15.76
CA HIS A 27 59.93 20.68 -14.94
C HIS A 27 58.71 21.26 -14.22
N GLY A 28 57.53 20.77 -14.55
CA GLY A 28 56.28 21.01 -13.84
C GLY A 28 55.59 19.68 -13.56
N SER A 29 55.30 19.44 -12.29
CA SER A 29 54.70 18.26 -11.66
C SER A 29 53.49 17.64 -12.40
N PRO A 30 53.19 16.34 -12.20
CA PRO A 30 52.10 15.68 -12.91
C PRO A 30 50.73 16.28 -12.53
N PRO A 31 49.78 16.37 -13.48
CA PRO A 31 48.45 16.89 -13.22
C PRO A 31 47.69 15.97 -12.25
N GLY A 32 47.21 16.55 -11.15
CA GLY A 32 46.34 15.86 -10.21
C GLY A 32 45.05 15.37 -10.86
N PRO A 33 44.41 14.32 -10.31
CA PRO A 33 43.24 13.70 -10.90
C PRO A 33 42.10 14.70 -11.02
N GLY A 34 41.44 14.68 -12.18
CA GLY A 34 40.49 15.67 -12.66
C GLY A 34 39.47 16.11 -11.61
N ARG A 35 39.44 17.41 -11.36
CA ARG A 35 38.27 18.09 -10.81
C ARG A 35 37.22 18.15 -11.93
N ASP A 36 36.11 17.45 -11.72
CA ASP A 36 34.89 17.69 -12.49
C ASP A 36 34.52 19.18 -12.43
N PRO A 37 34.10 19.82 -13.54
CA PRO A 37 33.72 21.22 -13.51
C PRO A 37 32.35 21.37 -12.81
N ALA A 38 32.33 22.21 -11.78
CA ALA A 38 31.16 22.83 -11.15
C ALA A 38 30.17 21.90 -10.40
N GLY A 39 30.35 21.80 -9.07
CA GLY A 39 29.36 22.20 -8.05
C GLY A 39 27.94 21.65 -8.08
N CYS A 40 27.61 20.64 -8.89
CA CYS A 40 26.30 20.03 -8.89
C CYS A 40 26.23 19.01 -7.75
N PRO A 41 25.24 19.08 -6.85
CA PRO A 41 25.10 18.06 -5.81
C PRO A 41 24.96 16.70 -6.49
N ALA A 42 25.78 15.72 -6.08
CA ALA A 42 25.76 14.37 -6.63
C ALA A 42 24.31 13.85 -6.69
N ARG A 43 23.82 13.61 -7.91
CA ARG A 43 22.43 13.20 -8.16
C ARG A 43 22.36 11.69 -8.26
N LEU A 44 21.42 11.11 -7.51
CA LEU A 44 21.11 9.68 -7.61
C LEU A 44 20.67 9.34 -9.04
N ARG A 45 21.12 8.18 -9.53
CA ARG A 45 20.78 7.68 -10.85
C ARG A 45 19.29 7.36 -10.95
N ALA A 46 18.68 7.72 -12.08
CA ALA A 46 17.31 7.34 -12.40
C ALA A 46 17.18 5.82 -12.64
N GLY A 47 16.05 5.23 -12.25
CA GLY A 47 15.76 3.81 -12.49
C GLY A 47 16.44 2.81 -11.55
N THR A 48 17.01 3.28 -10.43
CA THR A 48 17.41 2.45 -9.28
C THR A 48 16.40 2.58 -8.15
N PHE A 49 16.33 1.58 -7.25
CA PHE A 49 15.25 1.45 -6.27
C PHE A 49 15.75 0.96 -4.89
N TRP A 50 16.92 1.42 -4.45
CA TRP A 50 17.48 1.07 -3.14
C TRP A 50 16.76 1.79 -2.00
N LEU A 51 16.57 3.09 -2.13
CA LEU A 51 15.85 3.93 -1.17
C LEU A 51 14.36 3.64 -1.23
N THR A 52 13.80 3.46 -2.44
CA THR A 52 12.40 3.06 -2.63
C THR A 52 12.07 1.79 -1.86
N ARG A 53 12.97 0.81 -1.86
CA ARG A 53 12.80 -0.44 -1.11
C ARG A 53 12.65 -0.20 0.40
N ILE A 54 13.45 0.69 0.96
CA ILE A 54 13.40 1.00 2.41
C ILE A 54 12.07 1.66 2.74
N VAL A 55 11.63 2.64 1.93
CA VAL A 55 10.34 3.32 2.14
C VAL A 55 9.18 2.34 2.01
N LEU A 56 9.18 1.48 0.99
CA LEU A 56 8.18 0.43 0.78
C LEU A 56 8.07 -0.51 1.98
N LEU A 57 9.20 -1.04 2.44
CA LEU A 57 9.22 -1.99 3.56
C LEU A 57 8.77 -1.34 4.87
N ARG A 58 9.17 -0.10 5.13
CA ARG A 58 8.70 0.66 6.31
C ARG A 58 7.20 0.95 6.23
N ALA A 59 6.69 1.39 5.09
CA ALA A 59 5.27 1.66 4.90
C ALA A 59 4.43 0.37 5.07
N LEU A 60 4.89 -0.76 4.51
CA LEU A 60 4.25 -2.05 4.70
C LEU A 60 4.30 -2.52 6.16
N ALA A 61 5.45 -2.37 6.83
CA ALA A 61 5.59 -2.70 8.24
C ALA A 61 4.70 -1.83 9.14
N PHE A 62 4.51 -0.56 8.82
CA PHE A 62 3.55 0.31 9.50
C PHE A 62 2.11 -0.24 9.40
N VAL A 63 1.68 -0.64 8.21
CA VAL A 63 0.33 -1.23 8.03
C VAL A 63 0.20 -2.56 8.79
N TYR A 64 1.22 -3.42 8.76
CA TYR A 64 1.23 -4.64 9.57
C TYR A 64 1.15 -4.35 11.08
N CYS A 65 1.90 -3.37 11.56
CA CYS A 65 1.88 -2.95 12.96
C CYS A 65 0.46 -2.54 13.38
N VAL A 66 -0.21 -1.71 12.58
CA VAL A 66 -1.61 -1.33 12.82
C VAL A 66 -2.54 -2.55 12.78
N ALA A 67 -2.40 -3.43 11.79
CA ALA A 67 -3.26 -4.60 11.64
C ALA A 67 -3.12 -5.61 12.79
N PHE A 68 -1.89 -5.83 13.29
CA PHE A 68 -1.64 -6.67 14.46
C PHE A 68 -2.07 -5.99 15.77
N LEU A 69 -1.98 -4.67 15.87
CA LEU A 69 -2.53 -3.92 17.01
C LEU A 69 -4.07 -4.03 17.06
N VAL A 70 -4.73 -3.95 15.91
CA VAL A 70 -6.17 -4.22 15.78
C VAL A 70 -6.49 -5.64 16.23
N ALA A 71 -5.73 -6.63 15.77
CA ALA A 71 -5.89 -8.02 16.15
C ALA A 71 -5.73 -8.23 17.68
N LEU A 72 -4.68 -7.66 18.28
CA LEU A 72 -4.40 -7.77 19.71
C LEU A 72 -5.55 -7.22 20.57
N HIS A 73 -6.15 -6.09 20.17
CA HIS A 73 -7.18 -5.43 20.96
C HIS A 73 -8.59 -6.02 20.76
N GLN A 74 -8.85 -6.75 19.68
CA GLN A 74 -10.21 -7.16 19.31
C GLN A 74 -10.39 -8.68 19.17
N ASN A 75 -9.33 -9.46 18.91
CA ASN A 75 -9.50 -10.87 18.59
C ASN A 75 -10.09 -11.68 19.74
N LYS A 76 -9.78 -11.40 21.00
CA LYS A 76 -10.37 -12.13 22.14
C LYS A 76 -11.89 -12.04 22.16
N GLN A 77 -12.43 -10.84 21.95
CA GLN A 77 -13.89 -10.59 21.98
C GLN A 77 -14.58 -11.07 20.70
N LEU A 78 -13.86 -11.13 19.57
CA LEU A 78 -14.46 -11.49 18.29
C LEU A 78 -14.33 -12.98 17.97
N ILE A 79 -13.13 -13.55 18.13
CA ILE A 79 -12.78 -14.92 17.72
C ILE A 79 -12.09 -15.75 18.80
N GLY A 80 -11.92 -15.21 20.01
CA GLY A 80 -11.37 -15.91 21.16
C GLY A 80 -12.29 -17.00 21.73
N ASP A 81 -11.91 -17.59 22.85
CA ASP A 81 -12.62 -18.71 23.48
C ASP A 81 -14.06 -18.36 23.86
N ARG A 82 -14.28 -17.11 24.29
CA ARG A 82 -15.61 -16.53 24.58
C ARG A 82 -16.00 -15.44 23.57
N GLY A 83 -15.39 -15.47 22.38
CA GLY A 83 -15.67 -14.51 21.34
C GLY A 83 -17.05 -14.72 20.69
N LEU A 84 -17.51 -13.74 19.92
CA LEU A 84 -18.77 -13.84 19.16
C LEU A 84 -18.77 -14.97 18.14
N LEU A 85 -17.61 -15.25 17.51
CA LEU A 85 -17.40 -16.36 16.57
C LEU A 85 -16.09 -17.10 16.90
N PRO A 86 -16.08 -17.96 17.94
CA PRO A 86 -14.86 -18.61 18.40
C PRO A 86 -14.15 -19.39 17.30
N CYS A 87 -12.86 -19.12 17.08
CA CYS A 87 -12.13 -19.76 16.00
C CYS A 87 -11.85 -21.25 16.26
N SER A 88 -11.81 -21.69 17.53
CA SER A 88 -11.70 -23.10 17.89
C SER A 88 -12.90 -23.92 17.37
N THR A 89 -14.11 -23.35 17.44
CA THR A 89 -15.33 -23.97 16.89
C THR A 89 -15.28 -24.05 15.36
N TYR A 90 -14.78 -22.99 14.71
CA TYR A 90 -14.58 -22.98 13.26
C TYR A 90 -13.58 -24.05 12.81
N LEU A 91 -12.39 -24.13 13.43
CA LEU A 91 -11.38 -25.13 13.11
C LEU A 91 -11.89 -26.56 13.35
N ARG A 92 -12.63 -26.82 14.44
CA ARG A 92 -13.29 -28.11 14.67
C ARG A 92 -14.32 -28.45 13.59
N SER A 93 -15.07 -27.45 13.09
CA SER A 93 -16.03 -27.65 12.00
C SER A 93 -15.34 -28.04 10.70
N VAL A 94 -14.25 -27.34 10.33
CA VAL A 94 -13.41 -27.68 9.18
C VAL A 94 -12.80 -29.08 9.33
N GLN A 95 -12.27 -29.41 10.51
CA GLN A 95 -11.71 -30.73 10.79
C GLN A 95 -12.75 -31.85 10.63
N ARG A 96 -13.99 -31.65 11.10
CA ARG A 96 -15.09 -32.62 10.93
C ARG A 96 -15.49 -32.78 9.47
N HIS A 97 -15.51 -31.69 8.71
CA HIS A 97 -15.82 -31.73 7.28
C HIS A 97 -14.84 -32.63 6.50
N PHE A 98 -13.56 -32.59 6.84
CA PHE A 98 -12.50 -33.41 6.21
C PHE A 98 -12.22 -34.73 6.95
N ARG A 99 -13.22 -35.35 7.57
CA ARG A 99 -13.16 -36.68 8.21
C ARG A 99 -12.23 -36.78 9.43
N GLY A 100 -12.08 -35.70 10.19
CA GLY A 100 -11.59 -35.74 11.57
C GLY A 100 -10.08 -35.75 11.77
N GLN A 101 -9.29 -36.12 10.76
CA GLN A 101 -7.84 -35.92 10.79
C GLN A 101 -7.48 -34.55 10.23
N VAL A 102 -6.43 -33.92 10.76
CA VAL A 102 -5.83 -32.72 10.14
C VAL A 102 -5.14 -33.18 8.85
N SER A 103 -5.94 -33.39 7.81
CA SER A 103 -5.47 -33.76 6.49
C SER A 103 -4.89 -32.55 5.77
N TRP A 104 -4.08 -32.80 4.75
CA TRP A 104 -3.57 -31.75 3.87
C TRP A 104 -4.70 -30.93 3.23
N ASP A 105 -5.87 -31.55 2.99
CA ASP A 105 -7.05 -30.87 2.46
C ASP A 105 -7.59 -29.81 3.44
N ALA A 106 -7.69 -30.14 4.73
CA ALA A 106 -8.13 -29.20 5.76
C ALA A 106 -7.17 -28.01 5.91
N VAL A 107 -5.86 -28.26 5.86
CA VAL A 107 -4.83 -27.22 5.92
C VAL A 107 -4.85 -26.36 4.66
N SER A 108 -5.08 -26.95 3.48
CA SER A 108 -5.17 -26.22 2.22
C SER A 108 -6.40 -25.32 2.15
N TYR A 109 -7.50 -25.73 2.80
CA TYR A 109 -8.75 -24.97 2.88
C TYR A 109 -8.62 -23.77 3.81
N ALA A 110 -8.06 -23.97 5.01
CA ALA A 110 -7.85 -22.91 6.00
C ALA A 110 -6.39 -22.90 6.46
N PRO A 111 -5.46 -22.33 5.66
CA PRO A 111 -4.05 -22.36 6.04
C PRO A 111 -3.80 -21.44 7.24
N THR A 112 -3.39 -22.03 8.35
CA THR A 112 -3.07 -21.32 9.60
C THR A 112 -2.09 -22.11 10.44
N ILE A 113 -1.20 -21.43 11.17
CA ILE A 113 -0.31 -22.08 12.12
C ILE A 113 -1.06 -22.61 13.36
N LEU A 114 -2.30 -22.16 13.58
CA LEU A 114 -3.12 -22.59 14.71
C LEU A 114 -3.44 -24.08 14.67
N TRP A 115 -3.35 -24.75 13.52
CA TRP A 115 -3.44 -26.21 13.44
C TRP A 115 -2.32 -26.94 14.22
N LEU A 116 -1.17 -26.28 14.43
CA LEU A 116 0.00 -26.83 15.11
C LEU A 116 0.03 -26.50 16.61
N LEU A 117 -0.90 -25.67 17.09
CA LEU A 117 -0.97 -25.21 18.47
C LEU A 117 -2.11 -25.92 19.22
N ASP A 118 -1.99 -25.99 20.54
CA ASP A 118 -3.08 -26.49 21.38
C ASP A 118 -4.23 -25.47 21.43
N TRP A 119 -5.47 -25.94 21.26
CA TRP A 119 -6.66 -25.11 21.22
C TRP A 119 -7.33 -24.91 22.58
N SER A 120 -6.75 -25.46 23.65
CA SER A 120 -7.26 -25.31 25.02
C SER A 120 -7.25 -23.84 25.50
N HIS A 121 -6.30 -23.04 25.03
CA HIS A 121 -6.10 -21.64 25.41
C HIS A 121 -5.99 -20.75 24.16
N MET A 122 -7.08 -20.60 23.42
CA MET A 122 -7.08 -19.88 22.15
C MET A 122 -6.80 -18.39 22.33
N ASP A 123 -7.30 -17.78 23.40
CA ASP A 123 -7.04 -16.36 23.71
C ASP A 123 -5.54 -16.05 23.80
N SER A 124 -4.78 -16.93 24.47
CA SER A 124 -3.32 -16.80 24.61
C SER A 124 -2.60 -17.01 23.27
N ASN A 125 -3.05 -17.95 22.45
CA ASN A 125 -2.48 -18.15 21.12
C ASN A 125 -2.70 -16.93 20.23
N LEU A 126 -3.92 -16.37 20.22
CA LEU A 126 -4.26 -15.19 19.44
C LEU A 126 -3.43 -13.97 19.88
N ASP A 127 -3.24 -13.77 21.18
CA ASP A 127 -2.36 -12.74 21.73
C ASP A 127 -0.91 -12.94 21.32
N ALA A 128 -0.40 -14.17 21.42
CA ALA A 128 0.97 -14.49 21.04
C ALA A 128 1.22 -14.21 19.55
N LEU A 129 0.29 -14.61 18.67
CA LEU A 129 0.34 -14.32 17.24
C LEU A 129 0.34 -12.81 16.97
N ALA A 130 -0.55 -12.07 17.65
CA ALA A 130 -0.68 -10.63 17.47
C ALA A 130 0.55 -9.87 18.00
N LEU A 131 1.06 -10.22 19.19
CA LEU A 131 2.25 -9.60 19.79
C LEU A 131 3.52 -9.91 19.00
N LEU A 132 3.68 -11.15 18.50
CA LEU A 132 4.82 -11.50 17.66
C LEU A 132 4.80 -10.71 16.33
N GLY A 133 3.63 -10.64 15.69
CA GLY A 133 3.45 -9.84 14.48
C GLY A 133 3.70 -8.34 14.72
N LEU A 134 3.21 -7.82 15.84
CA LEU A 134 3.42 -6.43 16.26
C LEU A 134 4.92 -6.15 16.53
N GLY A 135 5.61 -7.07 17.19
CA GLY A 135 7.04 -6.96 17.49
C GLY A 135 7.90 -6.97 16.22
N ILE A 136 7.68 -7.93 15.32
CA ILE A 136 8.44 -8.03 14.06
C ILE A 136 8.20 -6.80 13.18
N SER A 137 6.94 -6.37 13.04
CA SER A 137 6.60 -5.20 12.22
C SER A 137 7.16 -3.91 12.81
N SER A 138 7.09 -3.72 14.12
CA SER A 138 7.69 -2.58 14.81
C SER A 138 9.21 -2.54 14.66
N PHE A 139 9.88 -3.69 14.75
CA PHE A 139 11.32 -3.81 14.49
C PHE A 139 11.68 -3.34 13.07
N ILE A 140 10.98 -3.84 12.05
CA ILE A 140 11.23 -3.43 10.65
C ILE A 140 10.96 -1.95 10.44
N LEU A 141 9.89 -1.41 11.05
CA LEU A 141 9.51 -0.01 10.96
C LEU A 141 10.62 0.92 11.51
N VAL A 142 11.12 0.62 12.71
CA VAL A 142 12.14 1.43 13.39
C VAL A 142 13.50 1.30 12.70
N PHE A 143 13.99 0.08 12.54
CA PHE A 143 15.36 -0.15 12.04
C PHE A 143 15.47 -0.02 10.51
N GLY A 144 14.38 -0.16 9.76
CA GLY A 144 14.41 -0.17 8.29
C GLY A 144 15.16 -1.38 7.71
N CYS A 145 15.38 -2.41 8.52
CA CYS A 145 16.06 -3.65 8.18
C CYS A 145 15.02 -4.77 8.09
N ALA A 146 14.98 -5.47 6.96
CA ALA A 146 14.16 -6.67 6.80
C ALA A 146 14.89 -7.70 5.96
N ASN A 147 14.60 -8.97 6.23
CA ASN A 147 15.00 -10.11 5.41
C ASN A 147 13.73 -10.89 4.98
N MET A 148 13.89 -11.86 4.09
CA MET A 148 12.77 -12.68 3.60
C MET A 148 12.07 -13.43 4.74
N ILE A 149 12.82 -13.87 5.75
CA ILE A 149 12.30 -14.68 6.86
C ILE A 149 11.37 -13.85 7.74
N LEU A 150 11.76 -12.64 8.12
CA LEU A 150 10.92 -11.74 8.91
C LEU A 150 9.66 -11.33 8.14
N MET A 151 9.78 -11.03 6.84
CA MET A 151 8.62 -10.71 6.00
C MET A 151 7.70 -11.92 5.81
N ALA A 152 8.26 -13.13 5.64
CA ALA A 152 7.50 -14.35 5.52
C ALA A 152 6.81 -14.71 6.85
N ALA A 153 7.48 -14.50 7.98
CA ALA A 153 6.89 -14.68 9.30
C ALA A 153 5.70 -13.74 9.52
N LEU A 154 5.83 -12.44 9.21
CA LEU A 154 4.70 -11.50 9.25
C LEU A 154 3.54 -11.96 8.37
N TRP A 155 3.85 -12.38 7.14
CA TRP A 155 2.85 -12.85 6.19
C TRP A 155 2.13 -14.11 6.68
N VAL A 156 2.86 -15.11 7.19
CA VAL A 156 2.28 -16.35 7.73
C VAL A 156 1.43 -16.08 8.98
N LEU A 157 1.90 -15.22 9.89
CA LEU A 157 1.17 -14.84 11.10
C LEU A 157 -0.14 -14.14 10.73
N TYR A 158 -0.09 -13.21 9.77
CA TYR A 158 -1.29 -12.50 9.34
C TYR A 158 -2.26 -13.41 8.59
N MET A 159 -1.76 -14.24 7.69
CA MET A 159 -2.55 -15.23 6.95
C MET A 159 -3.27 -16.19 7.90
N SER A 160 -2.60 -16.59 8.98
CA SER A 160 -3.17 -17.43 10.03
C SER A 160 -4.38 -16.79 10.69
N LEU A 161 -4.35 -15.48 10.96
CA LEU A 161 -5.48 -14.73 11.51
C LEU A 161 -6.60 -14.55 10.49
N VAL A 162 -6.26 -14.19 9.24
CA VAL A 162 -7.25 -13.95 8.17
C VAL A 162 -8.09 -15.21 7.90
N ASN A 163 -7.48 -16.40 7.89
CA ASN A 163 -8.18 -17.64 7.57
C ASN A 163 -9.06 -18.19 8.69
N VAL A 164 -8.79 -17.85 9.95
CA VAL A 164 -9.64 -18.22 11.10
C VAL A 164 -10.60 -17.12 11.54
N GLY A 165 -10.37 -15.91 11.03
CA GLY A 165 -11.10 -14.69 11.38
C GLY A 165 -12.54 -14.62 10.86
N GLN A 166 -12.95 -15.55 9.98
CA GLN A 166 -14.31 -15.65 9.43
C GLN A 166 -14.81 -14.29 8.88
N ILE A 167 -16.05 -13.88 9.18
CA ILE A 167 -16.64 -12.62 8.72
C ILE A 167 -15.85 -11.39 9.18
N TRP A 168 -15.19 -11.46 10.34
CA TRP A 168 -14.42 -10.35 10.90
C TRP A 168 -13.20 -9.99 10.04
N TYR A 169 -12.74 -10.89 9.17
CA TYR A 169 -11.60 -10.71 8.25
C TYR A 169 -12.00 -10.88 6.77
N SER A 170 -13.28 -10.66 6.45
CA SER A 170 -13.83 -10.78 5.08
C SER A 170 -13.57 -9.57 4.18
N PHE A 171 -12.92 -8.51 4.70
CA PHE A 171 -12.74 -7.25 4.00
C PHE A 171 -11.64 -7.30 2.93
N GLY A 172 -11.79 -6.51 1.86
CA GLY A 172 -10.86 -6.48 0.73
C GLY A 172 -9.41 -6.14 1.13
N TRP A 173 -9.21 -5.21 2.08
CA TRP A 173 -7.87 -4.84 2.56
C TRP A 173 -7.13 -5.97 3.29
N GLU A 174 -7.83 -6.99 3.79
CA GLU A 174 -7.23 -8.18 4.41
C GLU A 174 -6.47 -9.00 3.35
N SER A 175 -7.14 -9.24 2.21
CA SER A 175 -6.53 -9.91 1.06
C SER A 175 -5.44 -9.06 0.40
N GLN A 176 -5.61 -7.73 0.36
CA GLN A 176 -4.59 -6.80 -0.13
C GLN A 176 -3.33 -6.82 0.73
N LEU A 177 -3.45 -6.94 2.05
CA LEU A 177 -2.27 -6.96 2.93
C LEU A 177 -1.48 -8.26 2.73
N LEU A 178 -2.16 -9.38 2.52
CA LEU A 178 -1.52 -10.65 2.17
C LEU A 178 -0.79 -10.58 0.83
N GLU A 179 -1.42 -10.04 -0.20
CA GLU A 179 -0.80 -9.89 -1.52
C GLU A 179 0.40 -8.92 -1.49
N THR A 180 0.25 -7.75 -0.86
CA THR A 180 1.31 -6.75 -0.67
C THR A 180 2.46 -7.33 0.18
N GLY A 181 2.12 -8.08 1.22
CA GLY A 181 3.03 -8.81 2.09
C GLY A 181 3.87 -9.83 1.34
N PHE A 182 3.23 -10.66 0.53
CA PHE A 182 3.88 -11.67 -0.29
C PHE A 182 4.91 -11.05 -1.25
N LEU A 183 4.56 -9.97 -1.94
CA LEU A 183 5.50 -9.21 -2.77
C LEU A 183 6.65 -8.64 -1.93
N GLY A 184 6.36 -8.16 -0.72
CA GLY A 184 7.34 -7.65 0.25
C GLY A 184 8.41 -8.68 0.64
N ILE A 185 8.08 -9.97 0.69
CA ILE A 185 9.06 -11.04 0.95
C ILE A 185 10.18 -10.98 -0.09
N PHE A 186 9.84 -10.89 -1.37
CA PHE A 186 10.81 -10.90 -2.47
C PHE A 186 11.52 -9.55 -2.72
N LEU A 187 11.19 -8.49 -1.97
CA LEU A 187 12.01 -7.27 -1.92
C LEU A 187 13.28 -7.48 -1.07
N CYS A 188 13.22 -8.35 -0.08
CA CYS A 188 14.26 -8.49 0.92
C CYS A 188 15.37 -9.51 0.53
N PRO A 189 16.60 -9.34 1.05
CA PRO A 189 17.62 -10.39 1.03
C PRO A 189 17.16 -11.60 1.88
N LEU A 190 17.69 -12.79 1.60
CA LEU A 190 17.27 -14.01 2.31
C LEU A 190 17.62 -13.96 3.81
N TRP A 191 18.88 -13.67 4.14
CA TRP A 191 19.38 -13.72 5.53
C TRP A 191 19.80 -12.37 6.10
N THR A 192 20.40 -11.50 5.28
CA THR A 192 21.05 -10.25 5.73
C THR A 192 20.04 -9.22 6.26
N LEU A 193 20.30 -8.65 7.44
CA LEU A 193 19.52 -7.53 8.01
C LEU A 193 20.08 -6.15 7.63
N SER A 194 20.62 -6.00 6.43
CA SER A 194 21.15 -4.72 5.95
C SER A 194 20.06 -3.92 5.25
N PRO A 195 19.88 -2.61 5.56
CA PRO A 195 19.01 -1.72 4.78
C PRO A 195 19.41 -1.66 3.31
N LEU A 196 20.72 -1.77 3.04
CA LEU A 196 21.35 -1.66 1.72
C LEU A 196 22.23 -2.88 1.43
N PRO A 197 21.64 -4.03 1.04
CA PRO A 197 22.38 -5.26 0.78
C PRO A 197 22.96 -5.25 -0.64
N ARG A 198 24.27 -4.96 -0.75
CA ARG A 198 25.01 -4.88 -2.02
C ARG A 198 24.82 -6.12 -2.92
N GLY A 199 24.74 -7.32 -2.33
CA GLY A 199 24.60 -8.57 -3.07
C GLY A 199 23.21 -8.88 -3.64
N THR A 200 22.17 -8.12 -3.25
CA THR A 200 20.78 -8.37 -3.66
C THR A 200 20.09 -7.07 -4.07
N PRO A 201 20.29 -6.60 -5.32
CA PRO A 201 19.59 -5.43 -5.83
C PRO A 201 18.08 -5.65 -5.88
N THR A 202 17.32 -4.56 -5.76
CA THR A 202 15.86 -4.58 -5.80
C THR A 202 15.36 -5.18 -7.11
N SER A 203 14.57 -6.25 -7.03
CA SER A 203 14.05 -6.96 -8.20
C SER A 203 13.06 -6.09 -8.97
N ARG A 204 13.35 -5.86 -10.27
CA ARG A 204 12.42 -5.15 -11.16
C ARG A 204 11.09 -5.87 -11.33
N ILE A 205 11.10 -7.21 -11.26
CA ILE A 205 9.88 -8.04 -11.37
C ILE A 205 8.97 -7.76 -10.17
N VAL A 206 9.53 -7.69 -8.97
CA VAL A 206 8.76 -7.41 -7.75
C VAL A 206 8.18 -5.99 -7.78
N LEU A 207 8.98 -5.00 -8.23
CA LEU A 207 8.49 -3.63 -8.41
C LEU A 207 7.36 -3.54 -9.44
N TRP A 208 7.46 -4.28 -10.55
CA TRP A 208 6.37 -4.42 -11.49
C TRP A 208 5.16 -5.14 -10.89
N GLY A 209 5.37 -6.11 -9.98
CA GLY A 209 4.30 -6.71 -9.19
C GLY A 209 3.54 -5.69 -8.35
N PHE A 210 4.23 -4.78 -7.65
CA PHE A 210 3.59 -3.67 -6.92
C PHE A 210 2.86 -2.69 -7.86
N ARG A 211 3.46 -2.36 -9.01
CA ARG A 211 2.83 -1.51 -10.04
C ARG A 211 1.58 -2.15 -10.62
N TRP A 212 1.63 -3.46 -10.88
CA TRP A 212 0.49 -4.24 -11.33
C TRP A 212 -0.61 -4.31 -10.26
N LEU A 213 -0.22 -4.42 -8.99
CA LEU A 213 -1.16 -4.37 -7.86
C LEU A 213 -1.90 -3.03 -7.80
N ILE A 214 -1.21 -1.89 -7.78
CA ILE A 214 -1.90 -0.58 -7.75
C ILE A 214 -2.76 -0.35 -9.00
N PHE A 215 -2.28 -0.78 -10.18
CA PHE A 215 -3.07 -0.71 -11.41
C PHE A 215 -4.40 -1.45 -11.26
N ARG A 216 -4.36 -2.69 -10.77
CA ARG A 216 -5.58 -3.50 -10.56
C ARG A 216 -6.49 -2.96 -9.48
N ILE A 217 -5.93 -2.45 -8.37
CA ILE A 217 -6.76 -1.88 -7.29
C ILE A 217 -7.57 -0.69 -7.84
N MET A 218 -6.89 0.25 -8.50
CA MET A 218 -7.53 1.46 -9.01
C MET A 218 -8.52 1.15 -10.14
N LEU A 219 -8.09 0.38 -11.14
CA LEU A 219 -8.95 0.05 -12.27
C LEU A 219 -10.16 -0.79 -11.82
N GLY A 220 -9.94 -1.75 -10.92
CA GLY A 220 -11.01 -2.57 -10.35
C GLY A 220 -12.04 -1.76 -9.58
N ALA A 221 -11.61 -0.76 -8.80
CA ALA A 221 -12.47 0.18 -8.09
C ALA A 221 -13.25 1.10 -9.05
N GLY A 222 -12.61 1.65 -10.08
CA GLY A 222 -13.29 2.51 -11.05
C GLY A 222 -14.32 1.75 -11.90
N LEU A 223 -13.97 0.54 -12.36
CA LEU A 223 -14.85 -0.26 -13.21
C LEU A 223 -16.10 -0.70 -12.45
N ILE A 224 -15.98 -1.11 -11.18
CA ILE A 224 -17.13 -1.54 -10.40
C ILE A 224 -18.08 -0.37 -10.10
N LYS A 225 -17.57 0.86 -9.97
CA LYS A 225 -18.39 2.07 -9.78
C LYS A 225 -19.23 2.37 -11.03
N ILE A 226 -18.61 2.42 -12.21
CA ILE A 226 -19.34 2.65 -13.47
C ILE A 226 -20.37 1.55 -13.76
N ARG A 227 -20.04 0.30 -13.43
CA ARG A 227 -20.89 -0.88 -13.70
C ARG A 227 -21.97 -1.10 -12.64
N GLY A 228 -21.76 -0.62 -11.41
CA GLY A 228 -22.63 -0.86 -10.26
C GLY A 228 -23.87 0.03 -10.29
N ASP A 229 -23.73 1.26 -9.78
CA ASP A 229 -24.86 2.18 -9.60
C ASP A 229 -25.04 3.15 -10.79
N ARG A 230 -26.27 3.65 -10.96
CA ARG A 230 -26.55 4.78 -11.85
C ARG A 230 -25.98 6.08 -11.31
N CYS A 231 -25.93 6.29 -9.99
CA CYS A 231 -25.41 7.54 -9.42
C CYS A 231 -23.96 7.86 -9.83
N TRP A 232 -23.16 6.83 -10.15
CA TRP A 232 -21.77 7.03 -10.56
C TRP A 232 -21.71 7.61 -11.97
N ARG A 233 -22.62 7.15 -12.85
CA ARG A 233 -22.76 7.65 -14.22
C ARG A 233 -23.41 9.02 -14.28
N ASP A 234 -24.32 9.28 -13.36
CA ASP A 234 -25.01 10.58 -13.23
C ASP A 234 -24.19 11.62 -12.44
N LEU A 235 -23.02 11.23 -11.92
CA LEU A 235 -22.10 12.06 -11.11
C LEU A 235 -22.64 12.54 -9.74
N THR A 236 -23.69 11.89 -9.22
CA THR A 236 -24.39 12.30 -7.99
C THR A 236 -24.06 11.43 -6.77
N CYS A 237 -23.18 10.43 -6.88
CA CYS A 237 -22.94 9.53 -5.74
C CYS A 237 -22.38 10.23 -4.50
N MET A 238 -21.58 11.28 -4.69
CA MET A 238 -20.98 12.02 -3.58
C MET A 238 -21.99 12.86 -2.80
N ASP A 239 -23.19 13.12 -3.36
CA ASP A 239 -24.29 13.77 -2.63
C ASP A 239 -24.73 12.94 -1.42
N PHE A 240 -24.60 11.61 -1.49
CA PHE A 240 -25.04 10.69 -0.44
C PHE A 240 -23.88 10.07 0.34
N HIS A 241 -22.74 9.82 -0.33
CA HIS A 241 -21.66 8.99 0.21
C HIS A 241 -21.13 9.44 1.57
N TYR A 242 -20.99 10.75 1.79
CA TYR A 242 -20.43 11.27 3.04
C TYR A 242 -21.28 10.97 4.27
N GLU A 243 -22.59 10.94 4.12
CA GLU A 243 -23.54 10.60 5.16
C GLU A 243 -23.64 9.08 5.34
N THR A 244 -23.67 8.34 4.25
CA THR A 244 -23.97 6.89 4.26
C THR A 244 -22.75 5.98 4.39
N GLN A 245 -21.53 6.51 4.30
CA GLN A 245 -20.27 5.74 4.45
C GLN A 245 -20.16 5.01 5.80
N PRO A 246 -19.41 3.90 5.92
CA PRO A 246 -19.43 3.04 7.10
C PRO A 246 -19.19 3.75 8.43
N VAL A 247 -18.05 4.45 8.51
CA VAL A 247 -17.66 5.24 9.68
C VAL A 247 -17.22 6.63 9.21
N PRO A 248 -18.14 7.61 9.18
CA PRO A 248 -17.79 8.97 8.80
C PRO A 248 -16.81 9.57 9.80
N ASN A 249 -16.02 10.53 9.35
CA ASN A 249 -15.13 11.32 10.21
C ASN A 249 -15.68 12.75 10.35
N PRO A 250 -15.08 13.61 11.20
CA PRO A 250 -15.55 14.98 11.35
C PRO A 250 -15.58 15.81 10.05
N MET A 251 -14.68 15.53 9.11
CA MET A 251 -14.60 16.26 7.85
C MET A 251 -15.73 15.89 6.90
N ALA A 252 -16.20 14.64 6.94
CA ALA A 252 -17.32 14.17 6.13
C ALA A 252 -18.55 15.05 6.25
N TYR A 253 -18.84 15.56 7.46
CA TYR A 253 -19.95 16.48 7.69
C TYR A 253 -19.83 17.78 6.88
N PHE A 254 -18.63 18.36 6.85
CA PHE A 254 -18.38 19.59 6.08
C PHE A 254 -18.40 19.32 4.59
N LEU A 255 -17.80 18.21 4.16
CA LEU A 255 -17.79 17.81 2.76
C LEU A 255 -19.20 17.56 2.25
N HIS A 256 -20.06 16.87 3.00
CA HIS A 256 -21.46 16.63 2.65
C HIS A 256 -22.27 17.92 2.43
N ARG A 257 -21.89 19.02 3.06
CA ARG A 257 -22.56 20.32 2.90
C ARG A 257 -22.05 21.14 1.72
N SER A 258 -21.14 20.59 0.93
CA SER A 258 -20.58 21.28 -0.22
C SER A 258 -21.64 21.45 -1.33
N PRO A 259 -21.50 22.44 -2.22
CA PRO A 259 -22.42 22.61 -3.33
C PRO A 259 -22.42 21.41 -4.28
N TRP A 260 -23.54 21.16 -4.95
CA TRP A 260 -23.72 20.05 -5.91
C TRP A 260 -22.63 19.97 -7.00
N TRP A 261 -22.14 21.10 -7.51
CA TRP A 261 -21.11 21.14 -8.55
C TRP A 261 -19.77 20.59 -8.05
N PHE A 262 -19.50 20.73 -6.74
CA PHE A 262 -18.31 20.19 -6.10
C PHE A 262 -18.40 18.66 -6.04
N HIS A 263 -19.56 18.11 -5.67
CA HIS A 263 -19.81 16.66 -5.67
C HIS A 263 -19.72 16.03 -7.06
N HIS A 264 -20.17 16.74 -8.09
CA HIS A 264 -19.99 16.30 -9.48
C HIS A 264 -18.52 16.27 -9.86
N PHE A 265 -17.76 17.32 -9.49
CA PHE A 265 -16.32 17.37 -9.70
C PHE A 265 -15.58 16.25 -8.96
N GLU A 266 -15.96 15.95 -7.71
CA GLU A 266 -15.40 14.85 -6.93
C GLU A 266 -15.67 13.50 -7.60
N THR A 267 -16.91 13.26 -8.03
CA THR A 267 -17.28 12.02 -8.72
C THR A 267 -16.52 11.88 -10.03
N PHE A 268 -16.41 12.95 -10.83
CA PHE A 268 -15.61 12.96 -12.05
C PHE A 268 -14.11 12.69 -11.76
N SER A 269 -13.56 13.33 -10.74
CA SER A 269 -12.17 13.16 -10.33
C SER A 269 -11.87 11.74 -9.89
N ASN A 270 -12.78 11.08 -9.17
CA ASN A 270 -12.70 9.65 -8.85
C ASN A 270 -12.57 8.82 -10.13
N HIS A 271 -13.45 9.02 -11.12
CA HIS A 271 -13.37 8.29 -12.39
C HIS A 271 -12.04 8.52 -13.11
N PHE A 272 -11.55 9.76 -13.17
CA PHE A 272 -10.28 10.07 -13.81
C PHE A 272 -9.10 9.36 -13.11
N LEU A 273 -9.03 9.43 -11.78
CA LEU A 273 -7.95 8.86 -10.97
C LEU A 273 -7.98 7.32 -10.94
N GLU A 274 -9.16 6.72 -11.03
CA GLU A 274 -9.33 5.27 -10.98
C GLU A 274 -9.34 4.58 -12.35
N LEU A 275 -9.72 5.27 -13.43
CA LEU A 275 -9.84 4.66 -14.76
C LEU A 275 -8.80 5.15 -15.75
N VAL A 276 -8.36 6.41 -15.69
CA VAL A 276 -7.41 6.96 -16.67
C VAL A 276 -5.98 6.92 -16.14
N VAL A 277 -5.78 7.44 -14.93
CA VAL A 277 -4.44 7.56 -14.32
C VAL A 277 -3.72 6.22 -14.20
N PRO A 278 -4.33 5.06 -13.90
CA PRO A 278 -3.61 3.79 -13.81
C PRO A 278 -2.80 3.44 -15.07
N PHE A 279 -3.28 3.81 -16.25
CA PHE A 279 -2.56 3.56 -17.51
C PHE A 279 -1.23 4.30 -17.62
N PHE A 280 -1.02 5.38 -16.84
CA PHE A 280 0.23 6.14 -16.82
C PHE A 280 1.43 5.30 -16.33
N VAL A 281 1.18 4.20 -15.60
CA VAL A 281 2.22 3.22 -15.23
C VAL A 281 2.97 2.68 -16.46
N PHE A 282 2.30 2.58 -17.61
CA PHE A 282 2.86 2.04 -18.85
C PHE A 282 3.49 3.12 -19.76
N LEU A 283 3.28 4.41 -19.49
CA LEU A 283 3.68 5.53 -20.36
C LEU A 283 5.09 6.08 -20.04
N GLY A 284 5.98 5.23 -19.55
CA GLY A 284 7.37 5.57 -19.23
C GLY A 284 7.57 6.22 -17.86
N ARG A 285 8.82 6.64 -17.57
CA ARG A 285 9.25 7.05 -16.21
C ARG A 285 8.46 8.23 -15.64
N ARG A 286 8.33 9.32 -16.41
CA ARG A 286 7.70 10.56 -15.92
C ARG A 286 6.22 10.35 -15.59
N MET A 287 5.51 9.64 -16.46
CA MET A 287 4.10 9.31 -16.26
C MET A 287 3.91 8.31 -15.11
N CYS A 288 4.82 7.36 -14.94
CA CYS A 288 4.80 6.45 -13.79
C CYS A 288 4.98 7.20 -12.46
N VAL A 289 5.90 8.17 -12.39
CA VAL A 289 6.05 9.05 -11.20
C VAL A 289 4.79 9.89 -10.97
N LEU A 290 4.23 10.47 -12.03
CA LEU A 290 2.98 11.24 -11.95
C LEU A 290 1.81 10.37 -11.44
N HIS A 291 1.69 9.13 -11.94
CA HIS A 291 0.75 8.14 -11.43
C HIS A 291 0.91 7.95 -9.92
N GLY A 292 2.13 7.63 -9.46
CA GLY A 292 2.40 7.44 -8.03
C GLY A 292 2.00 8.65 -7.19
N ALA A 293 2.29 9.86 -7.66
CA ALA A 293 1.96 11.10 -6.95
C ALA A 293 0.45 11.36 -6.89
N LEU A 294 -0.25 11.21 -8.02
CA LEU A 294 -1.69 11.37 -8.10
C LEU A 294 -2.42 10.32 -7.25
N GLN A 295 -1.97 9.06 -7.26
CA GLN A 295 -2.57 8.02 -6.43
C GLN A 295 -2.35 8.28 -4.94
N ILE A 296 -1.15 8.69 -4.52
CA ILE A 296 -0.91 9.04 -3.11
C ILE A 296 -1.79 10.22 -2.69
N LEU A 297 -1.87 11.27 -3.50
CA LEU A 297 -2.72 12.43 -3.23
C LEU A 297 -4.18 12.01 -3.09
N PHE A 298 -4.67 11.18 -4.01
CA PHE A 298 -6.02 10.65 -3.98
C PHE A 298 -6.31 9.87 -2.69
N GLN A 299 -5.41 8.96 -2.30
CA GLN A 299 -5.55 8.20 -1.05
C GLN A 299 -5.52 9.10 0.19
N VAL A 300 -4.70 10.16 0.21
CA VAL A 300 -4.66 11.13 1.31
C VAL A 300 -5.99 11.89 1.42
N VAL A 301 -6.58 12.32 0.30
CA VAL A 301 -7.91 12.96 0.30
C VAL A 301 -8.96 12.01 0.88
N LEU A 302 -8.95 10.73 0.50
CA LEU A 302 -9.88 9.72 1.03
C LEU A 302 -9.71 9.49 2.54
N ILE A 303 -8.47 9.49 3.05
CA ILE A 303 -8.19 9.39 4.50
C ILE A 303 -8.76 10.60 5.25
N ILE A 304 -8.64 11.79 4.66
CA ILE A 304 -9.16 13.03 5.24
C ILE A 304 -10.69 13.05 5.19
N SER A 305 -11.32 12.38 4.24
CA SER A 305 -12.76 12.45 4.01
C SER A 305 -13.59 11.36 4.70
N GLY A 306 -12.97 10.25 5.14
CA GLY A 306 -13.67 9.14 5.81
C GLY A 306 -12.73 8.17 6.52
N ASN A 307 -13.26 7.33 7.43
CA ASN A 307 -12.47 6.31 8.13
C ASN A 307 -12.55 4.96 7.43
N LEU A 308 -11.76 4.73 6.37
CA LEU A 308 -11.73 3.47 5.61
C LEU A 308 -10.68 2.48 6.12
N SER A 309 -10.58 2.30 7.45
CA SER A 309 -9.59 1.38 8.04
C SER A 309 -8.16 1.76 7.60
N PHE A 310 -7.29 0.77 7.40
CA PHE A 310 -5.95 0.90 6.81
C PHE A 310 -5.95 0.71 5.27
N LEU A 311 -7.11 0.64 4.60
CA LEU A 311 -7.22 0.40 3.15
C LEU A 311 -6.45 1.46 2.33
N ASN A 312 -6.68 2.75 2.60
CA ASN A 312 -6.02 3.81 1.84
C ASN A 312 -4.50 3.82 2.07
N TRP A 313 -4.07 3.60 3.32
CA TRP A 313 -2.66 3.48 3.69
C TRP A 313 -1.99 2.31 2.97
N LEU A 314 -2.68 1.18 2.90
CA LEU A 314 -2.22 0.00 2.19
C LEU A 314 -2.17 0.21 0.66
N THR A 315 -3.01 1.08 0.13
CA THR A 315 -3.02 1.46 -1.29
C THR A 315 -1.93 2.48 -1.65
N ILE A 316 -1.50 3.30 -0.68
CA ILE A 316 -0.30 4.14 -0.80
C ILE A 316 0.95 3.28 -0.98
N VAL A 317 1.06 2.15 -0.28
CA VAL A 317 2.26 1.27 -0.33
C VAL A 317 2.66 0.89 -1.76
N PRO A 318 1.83 0.23 -2.60
CA PRO A 318 2.22 -0.12 -3.96
C PRO A 318 2.46 1.10 -4.87
N SER A 319 1.82 2.24 -4.59
CA SER A 319 2.06 3.50 -5.31
C SER A 319 3.51 3.99 -5.14
N LEU A 320 4.16 3.69 -4.01
CA LEU A 320 5.56 4.03 -3.76
C LEU A 320 6.54 3.33 -4.73
N ALA A 321 6.16 2.19 -5.32
CA ALA A 321 6.98 1.48 -6.31
C ALA A 321 7.11 2.24 -7.66
N CYS A 322 6.36 3.32 -7.82
CA CYS A 322 6.45 4.20 -8.98
C CYS A 322 7.63 5.19 -8.92
N PHE A 323 8.16 5.45 -7.72
CA PHE A 323 9.25 6.41 -7.51
C PHE A 323 10.61 5.71 -7.47
N ASP A 324 11.57 6.23 -8.23
CA ASP A 324 12.97 5.78 -8.18
C ASP A 324 13.78 6.55 -7.13
N ASP A 325 15.02 6.11 -6.89
CA ASP A 325 15.91 6.74 -5.91
C ASP A 325 16.14 8.23 -6.21
N ALA A 326 16.21 8.60 -7.49
CA ALA A 326 16.33 9.99 -7.91
C ALA A 326 15.14 10.85 -7.47
N THR A 327 13.93 10.27 -7.45
CA THR A 327 12.71 10.97 -7.04
C THR A 327 12.55 10.99 -5.52
N LEU A 328 12.89 9.91 -4.81
CA LEU A 328 12.77 9.84 -3.34
C LEU A 328 13.99 10.39 -2.59
N GLY A 329 15.05 10.77 -3.29
CA GLY A 329 16.31 11.22 -2.70
C GLY A 329 16.21 12.48 -1.84
N PHE A 330 15.10 13.21 -1.85
CA PHE A 330 14.85 14.36 -0.96
C PHE A 330 14.42 13.94 0.45
N LEU A 331 13.85 12.74 0.63
CA LEU A 331 13.42 12.21 1.93
C LEU A 331 14.60 11.80 2.82
N PHE A 332 15.80 11.71 2.25
CA PHE A 332 16.99 11.23 2.94
C PHE A 332 18.00 12.37 3.09
N PRO A 333 18.51 12.63 4.31
CA PRO A 333 19.49 13.67 4.56
C PRO A 333 20.75 13.52 3.70
N ALA A 334 21.24 14.64 3.17
CA ALA A 334 22.51 14.73 2.45
C ALA A 334 23.66 14.92 3.45
N GLY A 335 23.93 13.90 4.27
CA GLY A 335 25.02 13.89 5.24
C GLY A 335 26.03 12.78 4.93
N PRO A 336 27.34 12.96 5.24
CA PRO A 336 28.34 11.91 5.13
C PRO A 336 27.92 10.67 5.94
N GLY A 337 27.96 9.48 5.31
CA GLY A 337 27.55 8.24 5.96
C GLY A 337 26.03 7.99 6.01
N GLY A 338 25.22 8.94 5.55
CA GLY A 338 23.77 8.75 5.40
C GLY A 338 23.42 7.71 4.33
N LEU A 339 22.17 7.21 4.34
CA LEU A 339 21.70 6.22 3.36
C LEU A 339 21.84 6.72 1.91
N LYS A 340 21.58 8.01 1.67
CA LYS A 340 21.74 8.64 0.36
C LYS A 340 23.19 8.64 -0.13
N ASP A 341 24.13 9.04 0.73
CA ASP A 341 25.57 9.03 0.44
C ASP A 341 26.08 7.61 0.14
N ARG A 342 25.63 6.62 0.91
CA ARG A 342 25.95 5.21 0.66
C ARG A 342 25.44 4.72 -0.68
N VAL A 343 24.23 5.11 -1.09
CA VAL A 343 23.68 4.74 -2.42
C VAL A 343 24.44 5.42 -3.54
N LEU A 344 24.80 6.70 -3.39
CA LEU A 344 25.65 7.41 -4.36
C LEU A 344 26.99 6.70 -4.57
N LYS A 345 27.70 6.37 -3.48
CA LYS A 345 28.96 5.62 -3.54
C LYS A 345 28.81 4.27 -4.23
N MET A 346 27.75 3.53 -3.92
CA MET A 346 27.48 2.24 -4.59
C MET A 346 27.22 2.42 -6.09
N GLN A 347 26.52 3.48 -6.51
CA GLN A 347 26.27 3.77 -7.93
C GLN A 347 27.55 4.21 -8.66
N GLU A 348 28.42 4.98 -8.00
CA GLU A 348 29.72 5.38 -8.53
C GLU A 348 30.66 4.17 -8.69
N GLU A 349 30.75 3.31 -7.66
CA GLU A 349 31.50 2.04 -7.69
C GLU A 349 31.04 1.16 -8.87
N GLU A 350 29.73 0.98 -9.04
CA GLU A 350 29.12 0.17 -10.11
C GLU A 350 29.32 0.77 -11.53
N THR A 351 29.63 2.06 -11.62
CA THR A 351 29.97 2.72 -12.89
C THR A 351 31.45 2.57 -13.23
N ARG A 352 32.31 2.46 -12.22
CA ARG A 352 33.77 2.33 -12.38
C ARG A 352 34.23 0.90 -12.62
N GLU A 353 33.56 -0.09 -12.03
CA GLU A 353 33.92 -1.50 -12.17
C GLU A 353 32.92 -2.25 -13.07
N PRO A 354 33.37 -2.98 -14.11
CA PRO A 354 32.51 -3.88 -14.87
C PRO A 354 31.87 -4.93 -13.96
N GLN A 355 30.62 -5.32 -14.28
CA GLN A 355 29.81 -6.22 -13.46
C GLN A 355 30.60 -7.44 -12.94
N ALA A 356 30.76 -7.52 -11.62
CA ALA A 356 31.38 -8.66 -10.97
C ALA A 356 30.70 -9.99 -11.40
N PRO A 357 31.45 -11.08 -11.57
CA PRO A 357 30.94 -12.34 -12.12
C PRO A 357 29.70 -12.86 -11.37
N LEU A 358 28.78 -13.46 -12.13
CA LEU A 358 27.53 -14.02 -11.63
C LEU A 358 27.81 -15.16 -10.64
N THR A 359 27.76 -14.83 -9.35
CA THR A 359 27.86 -15.80 -8.27
C THR A 359 26.63 -16.73 -8.29
N CYS A 360 26.77 -17.99 -7.87
CA CYS A 360 25.67 -18.96 -7.80
C CYS A 360 24.44 -18.38 -7.07
N GLY A 361 24.64 -17.65 -5.96
CA GLY A 361 23.54 -16.99 -5.23
C GLY A 361 22.80 -15.91 -6.04
N ARG A 362 23.49 -15.15 -6.90
CA ARG A 362 22.86 -14.16 -7.79
C ARG A 362 22.03 -14.85 -8.88
N MET A 363 22.51 -15.97 -9.41
CA MET A 363 21.76 -16.79 -10.36
C MET A 363 20.51 -17.39 -9.72
N ALA A 364 20.62 -18.02 -8.55
CA ALA A 364 19.49 -18.56 -7.80
C ALA A 364 18.44 -17.47 -7.53
N ARG A 365 18.86 -16.26 -7.12
CA ARG A 365 17.93 -15.14 -6.92
C ARG A 365 17.26 -14.67 -8.21
N ARG A 366 18.00 -14.62 -9.32
CA ARG A 366 17.44 -14.27 -10.63
C ARG A 366 16.39 -15.28 -11.06
N THR A 367 16.67 -16.58 -10.91
CA THR A 367 15.72 -17.67 -11.18
C THR A 367 14.49 -17.57 -10.30
N ALA A 368 14.64 -17.34 -8.99
CA ALA A 368 13.52 -17.16 -8.07
C ALA A 368 12.64 -15.95 -8.43
N ASN A 369 13.24 -14.82 -8.82
CA ASN A 369 12.50 -13.64 -9.28
C ASN A 369 11.74 -13.91 -10.59
N LEU A 370 12.34 -14.65 -11.53
CA LEU A 370 11.69 -15.03 -12.79
C LEU A 370 10.52 -15.99 -12.54
N ALA A 371 10.72 -17.01 -11.69
CA ALA A 371 9.66 -17.93 -11.28
C ALA A 371 8.49 -17.18 -10.62
N LEU A 372 8.79 -16.19 -9.75
CA LEU A 372 7.77 -15.31 -9.18
C LEU A 372 7.02 -14.53 -10.26
N GLY A 373 7.72 -13.98 -11.25
CA GLY A 373 7.09 -13.26 -12.37
C GLY A 373 6.13 -14.15 -13.17
N VAL A 374 6.53 -15.39 -13.46
CA VAL A 374 5.68 -16.39 -14.13
C VAL A 374 4.46 -16.72 -13.26
N LEU A 375 4.67 -16.96 -11.96
CA LEU A 375 3.58 -17.25 -11.02
C LEU A 375 2.56 -16.11 -10.95
N ILE A 376 3.01 -14.86 -10.79
CA ILE A 376 2.11 -13.70 -10.73
C ILE A 376 1.35 -13.55 -12.05
N THR A 377 2.01 -13.75 -13.19
CA THR A 377 1.38 -13.67 -14.51
C THR A 377 0.29 -14.73 -14.66
N TRP A 378 0.58 -15.97 -14.28
CA TRP A 378 -0.37 -17.08 -14.30
C TRP A 378 -1.58 -16.82 -13.40
N LEU A 379 -1.34 -16.42 -12.14
CA LEU A 379 -2.40 -16.10 -11.19
C LEU A 379 -3.20 -14.84 -11.57
N SER A 380 -2.66 -13.98 -12.44
CA SER A 380 -3.37 -12.79 -12.93
C SER A 380 -4.38 -13.10 -14.04
N ILE A 381 -4.32 -14.28 -14.69
CA ILE A 381 -5.26 -14.66 -15.76
C ILE A 381 -6.73 -14.56 -15.31
N PRO A 382 -7.19 -15.23 -14.24
CA PRO A 382 -8.59 -15.14 -13.79
C PRO A 382 -8.97 -13.72 -13.37
N VAL A 383 -8.02 -12.96 -12.81
CA VAL A 383 -8.24 -11.58 -12.38
C VAL A 383 -8.48 -10.65 -13.57
N VAL A 384 -7.70 -10.79 -14.64
CA VAL A 384 -7.88 -10.01 -15.88
C VAL A 384 -9.20 -10.39 -16.55
N VAL A 385 -9.54 -11.69 -16.61
CA VAL A 385 -10.83 -12.15 -17.12
C VAL A 385 -11.99 -11.51 -16.33
N ASN A 386 -11.91 -11.48 -15.00
CA ASN A 386 -12.92 -10.83 -14.16
C ASN A 386 -13.01 -9.30 -14.39
N LEU A 387 -11.88 -8.61 -14.58
CA LEU A 387 -11.88 -7.16 -14.87
C LEU A 387 -12.50 -6.84 -16.24
N LEU A 388 -12.28 -7.69 -17.23
CA LEU A 388 -12.86 -7.55 -18.56
C LEU A 388 -14.35 -7.96 -18.59
N SER A 389 -14.80 -8.77 -17.63
CA SER A 389 -16.20 -9.19 -17.52
C SER A 389 -17.13 -8.01 -17.23
N PRO A 390 -18.31 -7.94 -17.88
CA PRO A 390 -19.36 -6.98 -17.50
C PRO A 390 -19.91 -7.25 -16.09
N GLN A 391 -19.92 -8.51 -15.64
CA GLN A 391 -20.35 -8.96 -14.32
C GLN A 391 -19.15 -9.19 -13.39
N GLN A 392 -18.29 -8.17 -13.27
CA GLN A 392 -17.12 -8.21 -12.40
C GLN A 392 -17.53 -8.55 -10.95
N VAL A 393 -16.89 -9.56 -10.36
CA VAL A 393 -17.03 -9.90 -8.94
C VAL A 393 -16.02 -9.12 -8.11
N MET A 394 -16.48 -8.53 -7.00
CA MET A 394 -15.69 -7.68 -6.11
C MET A 394 -14.95 -8.51 -5.05
N ASN A 395 -13.73 -8.09 -4.67
CA ASN A 395 -12.95 -8.62 -3.54
C ASN A 395 -12.81 -10.15 -3.52
N SER A 396 -12.73 -10.77 -4.70
CA SER A 396 -12.60 -12.21 -4.85
C SER A 396 -11.13 -12.64 -4.83
N SER A 397 -10.85 -13.67 -4.05
CA SER A 397 -9.61 -14.44 -4.13
C SER A 397 -9.85 -15.73 -4.92
N PHE A 398 -9.00 -15.97 -5.92
CA PHE A 398 -9.05 -17.19 -6.73
C PHE A 398 -8.12 -18.30 -6.21
N ASN A 399 -7.39 -18.05 -5.11
CA ASN A 399 -6.62 -19.10 -4.43
C ASN A 399 -6.68 -18.98 -2.89
N PRO A 400 -6.41 -20.06 -2.14
CA PRO A 400 -6.45 -20.04 -0.66
C PRO A 400 -5.39 -19.12 -0.02
N LEU A 401 -4.27 -18.90 -0.71
CA LEU A 401 -3.15 -18.09 -0.24
C LEU A 401 -3.35 -16.58 -0.49
N ARG A 402 -4.43 -16.18 -1.17
CA ARG A 402 -4.79 -14.80 -1.54
C ARG A 402 -3.64 -14.01 -2.16
N ILE A 403 -2.88 -14.64 -3.07
CA ILE A 403 -1.65 -14.06 -3.64
C ILE A 403 -1.94 -13.04 -4.74
N VAL A 404 -2.98 -13.25 -5.55
CA VAL A 404 -3.43 -12.30 -6.59
C VAL A 404 -4.95 -12.24 -6.56
N ASN A 405 -5.49 -11.07 -6.23
CA ASN A 405 -6.91 -10.88 -6.00
C ASN A 405 -7.52 -9.80 -6.91
N THR A 406 -8.84 -9.71 -6.87
CA THR A 406 -9.61 -8.60 -7.43
C THR A 406 -10.00 -7.64 -6.33
N TYR A 407 -10.07 -6.35 -6.64
CA TYR A 407 -10.44 -5.32 -5.68
C TYR A 407 -11.55 -4.47 -6.25
N GLY A 408 -12.50 -4.11 -5.40
CA GLY A 408 -13.49 -3.11 -5.68
C GLY A 408 -14.00 -2.52 -4.37
N ALA A 409 -14.48 -1.29 -4.44
CA ALA A 409 -15.04 -0.59 -3.30
C ALA A 409 -16.20 0.29 -3.78
N PHE A 410 -17.29 0.28 -3.01
CA PHE A 410 -18.43 1.20 -3.18
C PHE A 410 -19.04 1.21 -4.59
N GLY A 411 -19.21 0.04 -5.22
CA GLY A 411 -19.88 -0.09 -6.51
C GLY A 411 -21.34 0.41 -6.48
N SER A 412 -22.00 0.26 -5.32
CA SER A 412 -23.34 0.79 -5.02
C SER A 412 -23.29 1.71 -3.81
N ILE A 413 -24.10 2.77 -3.83
CA ILE A 413 -24.17 3.75 -2.75
C ILE A 413 -25.59 3.77 -2.18
N THR A 414 -25.70 3.62 -0.87
CA THR A 414 -26.99 3.79 -0.20
C THR A 414 -27.32 5.27 -0.08
N LYS A 415 -28.59 5.59 -0.28
CA LYS A 415 -29.14 6.96 -0.16
C LYS A 415 -29.71 7.24 1.22
N GLU A 416 -30.10 6.19 1.92
CA GLU A 416 -30.58 6.25 3.30
C GLU A 416 -29.66 5.42 4.19
N ARG A 417 -29.45 5.91 5.41
CA ARG A 417 -28.62 5.26 6.42
C ARG A 417 -29.51 4.67 7.51
N THR A 418 -29.78 3.39 7.41
CA THR A 418 -30.40 2.63 8.51
C THR A 418 -29.31 2.21 9.50
N GLU A 419 -29.60 2.25 10.79
CA GLU A 419 -28.66 1.86 11.83
C GLU A 419 -29.25 0.84 12.80
N VAL A 420 -28.46 -0.21 13.10
CA VAL A 420 -28.80 -1.17 14.15
C VAL A 420 -28.50 -0.54 15.51
N ILE A 421 -29.52 -0.44 16.36
CA ILE A 421 -29.43 -0.02 17.76
C ILE A 421 -29.52 -1.27 18.64
N LEU A 422 -28.49 -1.48 19.47
CA LEU A 422 -28.49 -2.55 20.45
C LEU A 422 -28.95 -1.97 21.78
N GLN A 423 -30.04 -2.51 22.31
CA GLN A 423 -30.57 -2.08 23.61
C GLN A 423 -30.47 -3.22 24.60
N GLY A 424 -30.26 -2.89 25.87
CA GLY A 424 -30.45 -3.84 26.96
C GLY A 424 -31.06 -3.16 28.16
N THR A 425 -31.62 -3.97 29.04
CA THR A 425 -32.31 -3.52 30.23
C THR A 425 -31.77 -4.26 31.44
N ALA A 426 -31.54 -3.53 32.53
CA ALA A 426 -31.25 -4.10 33.84
C ALA A 426 -32.53 -4.45 34.61
N SER A 427 -33.72 -4.11 34.08
CA SER A 427 -35.00 -4.42 34.70
C SER A 427 -35.18 -5.94 34.81
N SER A 428 -35.63 -6.39 35.98
CA SER A 428 -35.83 -7.81 36.27
C SER A 428 -36.88 -8.47 35.37
N ASN A 429 -37.82 -7.68 34.85
CA ASN A 429 -38.78 -8.10 33.84
C ASN A 429 -38.65 -7.22 32.58
N ALA A 430 -37.98 -7.73 31.55
CA ALA A 430 -37.80 -7.01 30.29
C ALA A 430 -39.10 -6.74 29.50
N SER A 431 -40.20 -7.42 29.86
CA SER A 431 -41.52 -7.23 29.23
C SER A 431 -42.42 -6.25 30.00
N SER A 432 -41.94 -5.70 31.13
CA SER A 432 -42.72 -4.72 31.87
C SER A 432 -42.75 -3.39 31.10
N PRO A 433 -43.88 -2.66 31.11
CA PRO A 433 -44.02 -1.41 30.37
C PRO A 433 -43.14 -0.28 30.93
N ASP A 434 -42.65 -0.43 32.15
CA ASP A 434 -41.70 0.43 32.86
C ASP A 434 -40.24 -0.05 32.75
N ALA A 435 -39.95 -1.07 31.93
CA ALA A 435 -38.60 -1.53 31.72
C ALA A 435 -37.77 -0.44 31.03
N GLU A 436 -36.69 0.00 31.68
CA GLU A 436 -35.79 1.00 31.14
C GLU A 436 -34.78 0.32 30.21
N TRP A 437 -34.80 0.71 28.94
CA TRP A 437 -33.88 0.22 27.92
C TRP A 437 -32.81 1.27 27.65
N GLU A 438 -31.55 0.84 27.72
CA GLU A 438 -30.40 1.68 27.43
C GLU A 438 -29.74 1.26 26.11
N ASP A 439 -29.38 2.24 25.30
CA ASP A 439 -28.67 2.04 24.04
C ASP A 439 -27.19 1.76 24.30
N TYR A 440 -26.70 0.61 23.84
CA TYR A 440 -25.27 0.30 23.81
C TYR A 440 -24.62 0.95 22.59
N GLU A 441 -23.92 2.06 22.82
CA GLU A 441 -23.19 2.77 21.77
C GLU A 441 -21.93 2.03 21.31
N PHE A 442 -21.67 2.11 20.00
CA PHE A 442 -20.43 1.63 19.39
C PHE A 442 -19.29 2.64 19.53
N LYS A 443 -18.05 2.19 19.28
CA LYS A 443 -16.86 3.02 19.56
C LYS A 443 -16.68 4.18 18.61
N CYS A 444 -17.07 4.06 17.35
CA CYS A 444 -16.95 5.11 16.33
C CYS A 444 -18.09 5.11 15.32
N LYS A 445 -18.83 4.01 15.18
CA LYS A 445 -20.02 3.95 14.34
C LYS A 445 -21.06 4.99 14.82
N PRO A 446 -21.72 5.70 13.91
CA PRO A 446 -22.82 6.61 14.24
C PRO A 446 -23.93 5.93 15.06
N GLY A 447 -24.44 6.69 16.02
CA GLY A 447 -25.54 6.32 16.91
C GLY A 447 -26.17 7.60 17.45
N ASN A 448 -25.75 8.02 18.64
CA ASN A 448 -26.22 9.26 19.27
C ASN A 448 -26.05 10.51 18.38
N LEU A 449 -27.16 11.20 18.12
CA LEU A 449 -27.22 12.36 17.22
C LEU A 449 -26.41 13.57 17.71
N ARG A 450 -26.08 13.63 19.00
CA ARG A 450 -25.27 14.73 19.58
C ARG A 450 -23.77 14.41 19.57
N ARG A 451 -23.41 13.17 19.23
CA ARG A 451 -22.02 12.72 19.27
C ARG A 451 -21.30 13.07 17.98
N ARG A 452 -20.13 13.72 18.11
CA ARG A 452 -19.26 14.02 16.97
C ARG A 452 -18.64 12.72 16.41
N PRO A 453 -18.56 12.55 15.07
CA PRO A 453 -17.87 11.42 14.46
C PRO A 453 -16.38 11.34 14.88
N CYS A 454 -15.82 10.14 14.90
CA CYS A 454 -14.45 9.92 15.35
C CYS A 454 -13.43 10.04 14.21
N LEU A 455 -12.17 10.31 14.53
CA LEU A 455 -11.04 10.19 13.60
C LEU A 455 -10.17 9.02 14.05
N ILE A 456 -10.16 7.93 13.28
CA ILE A 456 -9.52 6.67 13.70
C ILE A 456 -8.58 6.05 12.67
N SER A 457 -8.63 6.45 11.40
CA SER A 457 -7.71 5.90 10.40
C SER A 457 -6.24 6.07 10.85
N PRO A 458 -5.39 5.02 10.78
CA PRO A 458 -5.58 3.73 10.09
C PRO A 458 -6.23 2.61 10.91
N TYR A 459 -6.65 2.85 12.16
CA TYR A 459 -7.25 1.83 13.02
C TYR A 459 -8.63 1.38 12.50
N HIS A 460 -8.99 0.12 12.79
CA HIS A 460 -10.20 -0.52 12.30
C HIS A 460 -11.00 -1.16 13.44
N TYR A 461 -12.17 -0.62 13.75
CA TYR A 461 -13.14 -1.30 14.62
C TYR A 461 -13.99 -2.26 13.79
N ARG A 462 -13.69 -3.56 13.89
CA ARG A 462 -14.31 -4.60 13.05
C ARG A 462 -15.81 -4.74 13.31
N LEU A 463 -16.22 -4.62 14.58
CA LEU A 463 -17.62 -4.68 14.99
C LEU A 463 -18.43 -3.51 14.43
N ASP A 464 -17.95 -2.29 14.65
CA ASP A 464 -18.54 -1.06 14.10
C ASP A 464 -18.76 -1.15 12.59
N TRP A 465 -17.76 -1.64 11.84
CA TRP A 465 -17.85 -1.82 10.40
C TRP A 465 -18.85 -2.89 9.97
N LEU A 466 -18.91 -4.03 10.66
CA LEU A 466 -19.87 -5.09 10.32
C LEU A 466 -21.31 -4.72 10.69
N MET A 467 -21.52 -3.92 11.73
CA MET A 467 -22.86 -3.46 12.10
C MET A 467 -23.44 -2.49 11.06
N TRP A 468 -22.58 -1.75 10.35
CA TRP A 468 -23.01 -0.99 9.17
C TRP A 468 -23.52 -1.92 8.05
N PHE A 469 -22.84 -3.04 7.78
CA PHE A 469 -23.32 -4.02 6.81
C PHE A 469 -24.60 -4.73 7.27
N ALA A 470 -24.71 -5.05 8.57
CA ALA A 470 -25.87 -5.74 9.14
C ALA A 470 -27.17 -4.94 8.95
N ALA A 471 -27.10 -3.61 8.99
CA ALA A 471 -28.26 -2.74 8.77
C ALA A 471 -28.87 -2.89 7.36
N PHE A 472 -28.07 -3.23 6.35
CA PHE A 472 -28.54 -3.42 4.97
C PHE A 472 -29.21 -4.77 4.73
N GLN A 473 -28.84 -5.79 5.50
CA GLN A 473 -29.40 -7.13 5.32
C GLN A 473 -30.84 -7.26 5.82
N MET A 474 -31.29 -6.34 6.68
CA MET A 474 -32.65 -6.36 7.23
C MET A 474 -33.66 -5.52 6.43
N SER A 475 -33.20 -4.76 5.43
CA SER A 475 -34.02 -3.86 4.62
C SER A 475 -34.34 -4.40 3.21
N GLY A 476 -33.90 -5.62 2.89
CA GLY A 476 -34.28 -6.37 1.69
C GLY A 476 -34.88 -7.71 2.07
#